data_AF-A0A7C6KIN8-F1
#
_entry.id   AF-A0A7C6KIN8-F1
#
_cell.length_a   1.000
_cell.length_b   1.000
_cell.length_c   1.000
_cell.angle_alpha   90.00
_cell.angle_beta   90.00
_cell.angle_gamma   90.00
#
_symmetry.space_group_name_H-M   'P 1'
#
loop_
_entity.id
_entity.type
_entity.pdbx_description
1 polymer ?
#
loop_
_entity_poly.entity_id
_entity_poly.type
_entity_poly.pdbx_seq_one_letter_code
_entity_poly.pdbx_strand_id
1 'polypeptide(L)'
;MEEVLDTSARQVCETLAGSGLLAAFYLAGGTGLALQLRHRRSLDLDFFQKGDSERIPAGRIASELRRLFGSSRLKLDLRQMDQVTWRIMETQVSFIAYPFRLLYPLVRGASVLPALAGIELADPREIAAMKAYALGRRTTFRDYIDLYFLLRQGKITLSQLIKDAYDKYVLNGERLFSAKLFLEQLTYTKDIDDKEAALNLLCEAVAPEEIEYYFRQQVASFLARETSEVHQDSRESK
;
A
#
# COMPACT_ATOMS: atom_id res chain seq x y z
N MET A 1 13.73 -0.13 -12.96
CA MET A 1 12.60 0.80 -13.09
C MET A 1 11.71 0.40 -14.25
N GLU A 2 12.27 0.12 -15.43
CA GLU A 2 11.54 -0.31 -16.63
C GLU A 2 10.71 -1.60 -16.44
N GLU A 3 11.11 -2.48 -15.53
CA GLU A 3 10.32 -3.68 -15.19
C GLU A 3 9.12 -3.41 -14.26
N VAL A 4 9.06 -2.25 -13.59
CA VAL A 4 8.03 -1.94 -12.59
C VAL A 4 7.11 -0.81 -13.06
N LEU A 5 7.70 0.29 -13.52
CA LEU A 5 7.01 1.47 -14.03
C LEU A 5 7.10 1.50 -15.55
N ASP A 6 6.02 1.94 -16.20
CA ASP A 6 6.10 2.33 -17.61
C ASP A 6 6.83 3.67 -17.79
N THR A 7 7.03 4.06 -19.06
CA THR A 7 7.73 5.28 -19.43
C THR A 7 7.05 6.54 -18.89
N SER A 8 5.71 6.59 -18.91
CA SER A 8 4.95 7.74 -18.42
C SER A 8 5.11 7.90 -16.91
N ALA A 9 4.92 6.82 -16.14
CA ALA A 9 5.01 6.83 -14.69
C ALA A 9 6.42 7.17 -14.20
N ARG A 10 7.43 6.69 -14.92
CA ARG A 10 8.83 7.07 -14.69
C ARG A 10 9.03 8.57 -14.86
N GLN A 11 8.61 9.15 -15.98
CA GLN A 11 8.79 10.57 -16.25
C GLN A 11 8.06 11.44 -15.21
N VAL A 12 6.87 11.02 -14.79
CA VAL A 12 6.11 11.68 -13.72
C VAL A 12 6.88 11.62 -12.40
N CYS A 13 7.41 10.45 -12.02
CA CYS A 13 8.23 10.30 -10.81
C CYS A 13 9.45 11.22 -10.85
N GLU A 14 10.24 11.18 -11.93
CA GLU A 14 11.46 11.99 -12.07
C GLU A 14 11.15 13.50 -11.97
N THR A 15 10.07 13.96 -12.61
CA THR A 15 9.64 15.37 -12.56
C THR A 15 9.19 15.77 -11.15
N LEU A 16 8.41 14.93 -10.48
CA LEU A 16 7.92 15.20 -9.13
C LEU A 16 9.05 15.10 -8.09
N ALA A 17 10.01 14.18 -8.26
CA ALA A 17 11.16 14.00 -7.39
C ALA A 17 12.04 15.26 -7.33
N GLY A 18 12.21 15.93 -8.48
CA GLY A 18 12.90 17.23 -8.56
C GLY A 18 12.09 18.42 -8.03
N SER A 19 10.87 18.20 -7.53
CA SER A 19 9.97 19.26 -7.06
C SER A 19 9.88 19.33 -5.53
N GLY A 20 9.56 20.52 -4.99
CA GLY A 20 9.25 20.68 -3.57
C GLY A 20 7.87 20.15 -3.16
N LEU A 21 7.03 19.70 -4.10
CA LEU A 21 5.67 19.24 -3.82
C LEU A 21 5.68 18.01 -2.92
N LEU A 22 6.55 17.04 -3.21
CA LEU A 22 6.60 15.76 -2.50
C LEU A 22 7.20 15.83 -1.10
N ALA A 23 7.73 16.98 -0.67
CA ALA A 23 8.20 17.15 0.71
C ALA A 23 7.11 16.87 1.76
N ALA A 24 5.84 17.16 1.41
CA ALA A 24 4.68 16.91 2.27
C ALA A 24 4.03 15.52 2.06
N PHE A 25 4.56 14.69 1.15
CA PHE A 25 3.95 13.42 0.78
C PHE A 25 4.96 12.27 0.78
N TYR A 26 4.45 11.05 0.79
CA TYR A 26 5.25 9.83 0.58
C TYR A 26 4.51 8.89 -0.37
N LEU A 27 5.26 8.16 -1.20
CA LEU A 27 4.71 7.18 -2.12
C LEU A 27 4.43 5.87 -1.37
N ALA A 28 3.21 5.35 -1.48
CA ALA A 28 2.86 4.08 -0.88
C ALA A 28 2.02 3.23 -1.86
N GLY A 29 1.14 2.38 -1.32
CA GLY A 29 0.27 1.54 -2.13
C GLY A 29 1.04 0.52 -2.96
N GLY A 30 0.44 0.12 -4.09
CA GLY A 30 1.00 -0.91 -4.95
C GLY A 30 2.35 -0.53 -5.54
N THR A 31 2.50 0.72 -5.97
CA THR A 31 3.71 1.18 -6.65
C THR A 31 4.86 1.43 -5.69
N GLY A 32 4.59 2.00 -4.51
CA GLY A 32 5.61 2.12 -3.46
C GLY A 32 6.20 0.76 -3.07
N LEU A 33 5.37 -0.28 -3.01
CA LEU A 33 5.84 -1.64 -2.71
C LEU A 33 6.56 -2.29 -3.89
N ALA A 34 5.99 -2.19 -5.09
CA ALA A 34 6.56 -2.78 -6.30
C ALA A 34 7.96 -2.23 -6.62
N LEU A 35 8.22 -0.94 -6.35
CA LEU A 35 9.56 -0.36 -6.52
C LEU A 35 10.59 -0.98 -5.56
N GLN A 36 10.17 -1.38 -4.36
CA GLN A 36 11.03 -1.93 -3.31
C GLN A 36 11.24 -3.44 -3.45
N LEU A 37 10.19 -4.19 -3.79
CA LEU A 37 10.23 -5.65 -3.87
C LEU A 37 10.44 -6.18 -5.30
N ARG A 38 10.14 -5.38 -6.32
CA ARG A 38 10.20 -5.76 -7.74
C ARG A 38 9.42 -7.04 -8.07
N HIS A 39 8.33 -7.29 -7.36
CA HIS A 39 7.51 -8.50 -7.51
C HIS A 39 6.45 -8.38 -8.60
N ARG A 40 6.07 -7.15 -9.00
CA ARG A 40 5.13 -6.88 -10.09
C ARG A 40 5.30 -5.49 -10.69
N ARG A 41 4.68 -5.29 -11.85
CA ARG A 41 4.42 -4.00 -12.47
C ARG A 41 3.34 -3.22 -11.73
N SER A 42 3.44 -1.89 -11.75
CA SER A 42 2.43 -0.99 -11.18
C SER A 42 2.43 0.34 -11.91
N LEU A 43 1.23 0.82 -12.27
CA LEU A 43 1.05 1.94 -13.22
C LEU A 43 0.55 3.23 -12.54
N ASP A 44 0.00 3.14 -11.34
CA ASP A 44 -0.61 4.26 -10.62
C ASP A 44 0.34 4.81 -9.54
N LEU A 45 0.36 6.11 -9.29
CA LEU A 45 1.18 6.72 -8.24
C LEU A 45 0.29 7.27 -7.12
N ASP A 46 0.34 6.64 -5.95
CA ASP A 46 -0.43 7.07 -4.79
C ASP A 46 0.48 7.74 -3.75
N PHE A 47 0.38 9.06 -3.65
CA PHE A 47 1.11 9.90 -2.71
C PHE A 47 0.23 10.22 -1.49
N PHE A 48 0.67 9.75 -0.32
CA PHE A 48 -0.04 9.94 0.93
C PHE A 48 0.53 11.14 1.68
N GLN A 49 -0.34 11.98 2.21
CA GLN A 49 0.05 13.19 2.95
C GLN A 49 0.70 12.81 4.28
N LYS A 50 1.81 13.48 4.61
CA LYS A 50 2.42 13.39 5.94
C LYS A 50 1.58 14.18 6.94
N GLY A 51 1.44 13.65 8.15
CA GLY A 51 0.66 14.25 9.23
C GLY A 51 -0.71 13.62 9.39
N ASP A 52 -1.58 14.30 10.11
CA ASP A 52 -2.88 13.81 10.59
C ASP A 52 -4.09 14.53 9.95
N SER A 53 -3.84 15.46 9.01
CA SER A 53 -4.91 16.16 8.32
C SER A 53 -5.74 15.22 7.45
N GLU A 54 -7.06 15.22 7.68
CA GLU A 54 -8.08 14.54 6.86
C GLU A 54 -8.39 15.26 5.53
N ARG A 55 -7.75 16.42 5.28
CA ARG A 55 -7.98 17.23 4.08
C ARG A 55 -6.74 17.31 3.21
N ILE A 56 -6.96 17.29 1.91
CA ILE A 56 -5.92 17.51 0.90
C ILE A 56 -5.89 18.97 0.43
N PRO A 57 -4.70 19.58 0.29
CA PRO A 57 -4.55 20.94 -0.23
C PRO A 57 -4.68 20.96 -1.76
N ALA A 58 -5.85 20.54 -2.29
CA ALA A 58 -6.08 20.30 -3.71
C ALA A 58 -5.74 21.50 -4.61
N GLY A 59 -5.98 22.74 -4.14
CA GLY A 59 -5.64 23.95 -4.88
C GLY A 59 -4.12 24.14 -5.03
N ARG A 60 -3.34 23.90 -3.97
CA ARG A 60 -1.88 23.97 -3.99
C ARG A 60 -1.30 22.89 -4.91
N ILE A 61 -1.81 21.66 -4.79
CA ILE A 61 -1.42 20.54 -5.65
C ILE A 61 -1.68 20.88 -7.12
N ALA A 62 -2.88 21.35 -7.45
CA ALA A 62 -3.24 21.73 -8.82
C ALA A 62 -2.30 22.81 -9.39
N SER A 63 -1.95 23.81 -8.58
CA SER A 63 -1.04 24.88 -8.98
C SER A 63 0.36 24.34 -9.29
N GLU A 64 0.92 23.51 -8.41
CA GLU A 64 2.25 22.91 -8.63
C GLU A 64 2.26 21.96 -9.83
N LEU A 65 1.24 21.12 -9.98
CA LEU A 65 1.18 20.21 -11.13
C LEU A 65 1.13 21.00 -12.45
N ARG A 66 0.33 22.06 -12.54
CA ARG A 66 0.28 22.93 -13.74
C ARG A 66 1.63 23.58 -14.02
N ARG A 67 2.35 24.01 -12.99
CA ARG A 67 3.70 24.58 -13.12
C ARG A 67 4.70 23.54 -13.65
N LEU A 68 4.61 22.29 -13.20
CA LEU A 68 5.56 21.22 -13.56
C LEU A 68 5.28 20.60 -14.94
N PHE A 69 4.01 20.35 -15.27
CA PHE A 69 3.63 19.56 -16.44
C PHE A 69 2.91 20.37 -17.54
N GLY A 70 2.45 21.58 -17.23
CA GLY A 70 1.57 22.37 -18.09
C GLY A 70 0.13 21.84 -18.11
N SER A 71 -0.83 22.72 -18.39
CA SER A 71 -2.25 22.38 -18.33
C SER A 71 -2.70 21.36 -19.38
N SER A 72 -2.02 21.26 -20.53
CA SER A 72 -2.42 20.35 -21.63
C SER A 72 -2.15 18.87 -21.32
N ARG A 73 -1.29 18.58 -20.34
CA ARG A 73 -0.92 17.21 -19.94
C ARG A 73 -1.63 16.74 -18.67
N LEU A 74 -2.54 17.55 -18.15
CA LEU A 74 -3.22 17.30 -16.87
C LEU A 74 -4.72 17.18 -17.11
N LYS A 75 -5.28 16.05 -16.67
CA LYS A 75 -6.72 15.86 -16.57
C LYS A 75 -7.07 15.55 -15.11
N LEU A 76 -8.00 16.31 -14.53
CA LEU A 76 -8.53 16.01 -13.21
C LEU A 76 -9.51 14.84 -13.35
N ASP A 77 -9.27 13.76 -12.62
CA ASP A 77 -10.14 12.58 -12.60
C ASP A 77 -11.04 12.54 -11.37
N LEU A 78 -10.51 12.93 -10.19
CA LEU A 78 -11.25 12.93 -8.93
C LEU A 78 -10.87 14.13 -8.07
N ARG A 79 -11.85 14.73 -7.41
CA ARG A 79 -11.63 15.72 -6.36
C ARG A 79 -12.64 15.53 -5.23
N GLN A 80 -12.11 15.12 -4.08
CA GLN A 80 -12.82 14.95 -2.82
C GLN A 80 -12.09 15.74 -1.72
N MET A 81 -12.61 15.72 -0.50
CA MET A 81 -12.01 16.44 0.63
C MET A 81 -10.64 15.89 0.99
N ASP A 82 -10.53 14.57 1.00
CA ASP A 82 -9.37 13.78 1.41
C ASP A 82 -8.51 13.35 0.22
N GLN A 83 -9.05 13.31 -1.00
CA GLN A 83 -8.31 12.85 -2.18
C GLN A 83 -8.41 13.80 -3.38
N VAL A 84 -7.31 13.94 -4.12
CA VAL A 84 -7.34 14.47 -5.49
C VAL A 84 -6.55 13.55 -6.41
N THR A 85 -7.14 13.16 -7.54
CA THR A 85 -6.50 12.30 -8.54
C THR A 85 -6.45 13.00 -9.89
N TRP A 86 -5.26 12.99 -10.48
CA TRP A 86 -4.98 13.54 -11.79
C TRP A 86 -4.48 12.44 -12.71
N ARG A 87 -4.86 12.48 -13.98
CA ARG A 87 -4.11 11.83 -15.05
C ARG A 87 -3.07 12.82 -15.57
N ILE A 88 -1.80 12.49 -15.35
CA ILE A 88 -0.64 13.24 -15.82
C ILE A 88 0.00 12.43 -16.94
N MET A 89 -0.06 12.95 -18.17
CA MET A 89 0.22 12.14 -19.37
C MET A 89 -0.69 10.90 -19.41
N GLU A 90 -0.14 9.68 -19.29
CA GLU A 90 -0.91 8.43 -19.23
C GLU A 90 -1.00 7.84 -17.81
N THR A 91 -0.36 8.47 -16.82
CA THR A 91 -0.24 7.97 -15.46
C THR A 91 -1.30 8.56 -14.55
N GLN A 92 -2.00 7.71 -13.81
CA GLN A 92 -2.87 8.16 -12.73
C GLN A 92 -2.03 8.50 -11.49
N VAL A 93 -2.22 9.69 -10.94
CA VAL A 93 -1.51 10.20 -9.76
C VAL A 93 -2.53 10.68 -8.74
N SER A 94 -2.58 10.01 -7.60
CA SER A 94 -3.45 10.36 -6.48
C SER A 94 -2.63 11.01 -5.36
N PHE A 95 -3.19 12.07 -4.78
CA PHE A 95 -2.74 12.64 -3.51
C PHE A 95 -3.84 12.41 -2.48
N ILE A 96 -3.50 11.78 -1.35
CA ILE A 96 -4.47 11.22 -0.40
C ILE A 96 -4.15 11.67 1.02
N ALA A 97 -5.14 12.23 1.72
CA ALA A 97 -5.10 12.50 3.15
C ALA A 97 -5.29 11.16 3.84
N TYR A 98 -4.39 10.86 4.74
CA TYR A 98 -4.38 9.59 5.42
C TYR A 98 -4.05 9.84 6.88
N PRO A 99 -5.07 10.13 7.70
CA PRO A 99 -4.91 10.61 9.08
C PRO A 99 -4.49 9.49 10.04
N PHE A 100 -3.62 8.59 9.59
CA PHE A 100 -3.07 7.49 10.37
C PHE A 100 -1.56 7.68 10.47
N ARG A 101 -1.06 7.69 11.71
CA ARG A 101 0.37 7.82 11.98
C ARG A 101 1.20 6.75 11.25
N LEU A 102 2.43 7.11 10.92
CA LEU A 102 3.46 6.15 10.49
C LEU A 102 3.99 5.43 11.74
N LEU A 103 4.00 4.11 11.71
CA LEU A 103 4.66 3.22 12.67
C LEU A 103 6.14 3.02 12.34
N TYR A 104 6.49 3.04 11.05
CA TYR A 104 7.85 2.87 10.57
C TYR A 104 8.40 4.13 9.87
N PRO A 105 9.71 4.39 9.94
CA PRO A 105 10.33 5.49 9.21
C PRO A 105 10.16 5.29 7.70
N LEU A 106 10.01 6.39 6.97
CA LEU A 106 9.96 6.36 5.51
C LEU A 106 11.31 5.94 4.92
N VAL A 107 11.25 5.25 3.79
CA VAL A 107 12.40 4.82 3.01
C VAL A 107 12.77 5.93 2.03
N ARG A 108 14.04 6.33 2.01
CA ARG A 108 14.53 7.32 1.05
C ARG A 108 14.52 6.73 -0.35
N GLY A 109 13.84 7.37 -1.31
CA GLY A 109 13.75 6.88 -2.69
C GLY A 109 15.10 6.63 -3.34
N ALA A 110 16.12 7.44 -3.03
CA ALA A 110 17.48 7.27 -3.51
C ALA A 110 18.13 5.92 -3.12
N SER A 111 17.72 5.28 -2.02
CA SER A 111 18.22 3.94 -1.65
C SER A 111 17.54 2.82 -2.44
N VAL A 112 16.41 3.12 -3.10
CA VAL A 112 15.70 2.18 -3.98
C VAL A 112 16.18 2.37 -5.42
N LEU A 113 16.13 3.61 -5.91
CA LEU A 113 16.61 4.01 -7.24
C LEU A 113 17.07 5.47 -7.21
N PRO A 114 18.22 5.82 -7.83
CA PRO A 114 18.69 7.22 -7.89
C PRO A 114 17.68 8.20 -8.50
N ALA A 115 16.88 7.75 -9.48
CA ALA A 115 15.83 8.55 -10.13
C ALA A 115 14.69 8.98 -9.19
N LEU A 116 14.57 8.37 -8.01
CA LEU A 116 13.58 8.71 -6.98
C LEU A 116 14.18 9.63 -5.91
N ALA A 117 15.34 10.25 -6.16
CA ALA A 117 15.92 11.24 -5.26
C ALA A 117 14.97 12.43 -5.09
N GLY A 118 14.41 12.60 -3.87
CA GLY A 118 13.38 13.59 -3.55
C GLY A 118 12.00 12.97 -3.27
N ILE A 119 11.84 11.66 -3.47
CA ILE A 119 10.65 10.90 -3.07
C ILE A 119 10.97 10.08 -1.82
N GLU A 120 10.09 10.11 -0.84
CA GLU A 120 10.09 9.15 0.26
C GLU A 120 9.02 8.09 0.02
N LEU A 121 9.30 6.84 0.36
CA LEU A 121 8.39 5.72 0.20
C LEU A 121 7.97 5.21 1.58
N ALA A 122 6.74 4.72 1.69
CA ALA A 122 6.35 3.94 2.86
C ALA A 122 7.20 2.68 2.99
N ASP A 123 7.61 2.35 4.22
CA ASP A 123 8.26 1.08 4.53
C ASP A 123 7.38 -0.10 4.07
N PRO A 124 7.95 -1.22 3.60
CA PRO A 124 7.14 -2.37 3.21
C PRO A 124 6.15 -2.84 4.30
N ARG A 125 6.50 -2.69 5.59
CA ARG A 125 5.62 -3.01 6.72
C ARG A 125 4.48 -2.00 6.90
N GLU A 126 4.72 -0.71 6.63
CA GLU A 126 3.65 0.29 6.52
C GLU A 126 2.66 -0.12 5.44
N ILE A 127 3.18 -0.46 4.25
CA ILE A 127 2.32 -0.84 3.13
C ILE A 127 1.57 -2.13 3.46
N ALA A 128 2.18 -3.09 4.15
CA ALA A 128 1.50 -4.30 4.62
C ALA A 128 0.27 -3.96 5.46
N ALA A 129 0.41 -3.08 6.46
CA ALA A 129 -0.71 -2.62 7.29
C ALA A 129 -1.77 -1.88 6.45
N MET A 130 -1.37 -1.08 5.46
CA MET A 130 -2.29 -0.42 4.51
C MET A 130 -3.10 -1.43 3.71
N LYS A 131 -2.46 -2.51 3.26
CA LYS A 131 -3.14 -3.61 2.56
C LYS A 131 -4.09 -4.37 3.46
N ALA A 132 -3.68 -4.70 4.69
CA ALA A 132 -4.55 -5.39 5.63
C ALA A 132 -5.83 -4.59 5.95
N TYR A 133 -5.73 -3.28 6.05
CA TYR A 133 -6.89 -2.40 6.25
C TYR A 133 -7.73 -2.24 4.99
N ALA A 134 -7.11 -2.16 3.81
CA ALA A 134 -7.83 -2.07 2.54
C ALA A 134 -8.53 -3.39 2.15
N LEU A 135 -8.02 -4.53 2.63
CA LEU A 135 -8.61 -5.84 2.39
C LEU A 135 -10.07 -5.85 2.86
N GLY A 136 -10.97 -6.30 1.99
CA GLY A 136 -12.42 -6.29 2.24
C GLY A 136 -13.14 -4.96 2.02
N ARG A 137 -12.42 -3.86 1.75
CA ARG A 137 -13.02 -2.58 1.32
C ARG A 137 -12.96 -2.37 -0.18
N ARG A 138 -12.08 -3.11 -0.87
CA ARG A 138 -11.99 -3.17 -2.32
C ARG A 138 -11.71 -4.60 -2.78
N THR A 139 -12.26 -4.95 -3.92
CA THR A 139 -12.15 -6.29 -4.54
C THR A 139 -11.01 -6.30 -5.55
N THR A 140 -9.75 -6.34 -5.08
CA THR A 140 -8.57 -6.47 -5.97
C THR A 140 -7.59 -7.53 -5.49
N PHE A 141 -7.25 -8.47 -6.37
CA PHE A 141 -6.31 -9.55 -6.12
C PHE A 141 -4.87 -9.04 -5.97
N ARG A 142 -4.58 -7.82 -6.45
CA ARG A 142 -3.27 -7.17 -6.27
C ARG A 142 -2.91 -7.00 -4.79
N ASP A 143 -3.89 -6.83 -3.91
CA ASP A 143 -3.63 -6.72 -2.46
C ASP A 143 -3.20 -8.07 -1.84
N TYR A 144 -3.76 -9.17 -2.35
CA TYR A 144 -3.37 -10.53 -1.96
C TYR A 144 -1.96 -10.85 -2.45
N ILE A 145 -1.64 -10.49 -3.70
CA ILE A 145 -0.28 -10.60 -4.24
C ILE A 145 0.71 -9.81 -3.37
N ASP A 146 0.41 -8.54 -3.09
CA ASP A 146 1.30 -7.68 -2.31
C ASP A 146 1.55 -8.26 -0.91
N LEU A 147 0.50 -8.69 -0.20
CA LEU A 147 0.60 -9.35 1.11
C LEU A 147 1.36 -10.68 1.05
N TYR A 148 1.15 -11.49 0.00
CA TYR A 148 1.83 -12.76 -0.17
C TYR A 148 3.35 -12.57 -0.28
N PHE A 149 3.81 -11.63 -1.11
CA PHE A 149 5.26 -11.37 -1.26
C PHE A 149 5.85 -10.77 0.02
N LEU A 150 5.12 -9.89 0.72
CA LEU A 150 5.55 -9.33 2.01
C LEU A 150 5.77 -10.43 3.07
N LEU A 151 4.83 -11.37 3.21
CA LEU A 151 4.91 -12.47 4.17
C LEU A 151 5.94 -13.53 3.74
N ARG A 152 5.90 -13.97 2.47
CA ARG A 152 6.80 -15.01 1.92
C ARG A 152 8.26 -14.60 2.00
N GLN A 153 8.58 -13.33 1.76
CA GLN A 153 9.95 -12.82 1.86
C GLN A 153 10.35 -12.42 3.29
N GLY A 154 9.50 -12.68 4.29
CA GLY A 154 9.79 -12.38 5.69
C GLY A 154 9.92 -10.90 6.01
N LYS A 155 9.31 -10.00 5.21
CA LYS A 155 9.31 -8.55 5.49
C LYS A 155 8.48 -8.22 6.73
N ILE A 156 7.44 -9.02 6.97
CA ILE A 156 6.58 -8.96 8.15
C ILE A 156 5.98 -10.35 8.40
N THR A 157 5.61 -10.66 9.64
CA THR A 157 4.86 -11.87 9.99
C THR A 157 3.37 -11.55 10.09
N LEU A 158 2.49 -12.56 10.01
CA LEU A 158 1.04 -12.34 10.15
C LEU A 158 0.68 -11.76 11.54
N SER A 159 1.29 -12.25 12.63
CA SER A 159 1.09 -11.70 13.97
C SER A 159 1.50 -10.22 14.06
N GLN A 160 2.67 -9.87 13.52
CA GLN A 160 3.14 -8.49 13.53
C GLN A 160 2.24 -7.59 12.68
N LEU A 161 1.79 -8.07 11.52
CA LEU A 161 0.88 -7.32 10.66
C LEU A 161 -0.44 -7.00 11.36
N ILE A 162 -1.02 -7.98 12.07
CA ILE A 162 -2.25 -7.76 12.84
C ILE A 162 -2.02 -6.75 13.96
N LYS A 163 -0.91 -6.88 14.70
CA LYS A 163 -0.53 -5.92 15.75
C LYS A 163 -0.36 -4.51 15.18
N ASP A 164 0.38 -4.36 14.09
CA ASP A 164 0.63 -3.08 13.43
C ASP A 164 -0.67 -2.45 12.94
N ALA A 165 -1.57 -3.24 12.35
CA ALA A 165 -2.87 -2.75 11.93
C ALA A 165 -3.71 -2.27 13.14
N TYR A 166 -3.69 -2.97 14.27
CA TYR A 166 -4.33 -2.49 15.49
C TYR A 166 -3.73 -1.17 16.01
N ASP A 167 -2.40 -1.05 15.98
CA ASP A 167 -1.70 0.14 16.48
C ASP A 167 -1.81 1.35 15.55
N LYS A 168 -2.02 1.11 14.25
CA LYS A 168 -2.11 2.14 13.21
C LYS A 168 -3.52 2.69 13.04
N TYR A 169 -4.53 1.82 12.98
CA TYR A 169 -5.90 2.19 12.63
C TYR A 169 -6.73 2.55 13.86
N VAL A 170 -6.34 3.65 14.48
CA VAL A 170 -7.06 4.28 15.58
C VAL A 170 -7.40 5.70 15.17
N LEU A 171 -8.69 6.06 15.21
CA LEU A 171 -9.17 7.40 14.92
C LEU A 171 -10.10 7.84 16.05
N ASN A 172 -9.86 9.02 16.64
CA ASN A 172 -10.64 9.54 17.76
C ASN A 172 -10.78 8.56 18.95
N GLY A 173 -9.76 7.72 19.19
CA GLY A 173 -9.76 6.70 20.25
C GLY A 173 -10.44 5.38 19.87
N GLU A 174 -11.08 5.30 18.70
CA GLU A 174 -11.75 4.08 18.22
C GLU A 174 -10.85 3.26 17.32
N ARG A 175 -10.81 1.94 17.54
CA ARG A 175 -10.09 1.00 16.68
C ARG A 175 -10.94 0.65 15.47
N LEU A 176 -10.42 0.94 14.27
CA LEU A 176 -11.13 0.72 13.00
C LEU A 176 -10.77 -0.62 12.34
N PHE A 177 -9.75 -1.32 12.85
CA PHE A 177 -9.29 -2.60 12.32
C PHE A 177 -9.87 -3.79 13.10
N SER A 178 -10.28 -4.82 12.37
CA SER A 178 -10.78 -6.08 12.94
C SER A 178 -9.95 -7.25 12.41
N ALA A 179 -9.14 -7.85 13.28
CA ALA A 179 -8.33 -9.02 12.91
C ALA A 179 -9.21 -10.19 12.45
N LYS A 180 -10.37 -10.39 13.08
CA LYS A 180 -11.33 -11.44 12.69
C LYS A 180 -11.75 -11.28 11.23
N LEU A 181 -12.26 -10.10 10.85
CA LEU A 181 -12.71 -9.83 9.49
C LEU A 181 -11.55 -9.93 8.49
N PHE A 182 -10.38 -9.40 8.86
CA PHE A 182 -9.17 -9.49 8.04
C PHE A 182 -8.77 -10.94 7.75
N LEU A 183 -8.72 -11.80 8.78
CA LEU A 183 -8.36 -13.21 8.63
C LEU A 183 -9.39 -13.98 7.78
N GLU A 184 -10.68 -13.71 7.96
CA GLU A 184 -11.76 -14.27 7.12
C GLU A 184 -11.55 -13.89 5.65
N GLN A 185 -11.36 -12.60 5.38
CA GLN A 185 -11.15 -12.06 4.02
C GLN A 185 -9.86 -12.57 3.38
N LEU A 186 -8.78 -12.73 4.17
CA LEU A 186 -7.49 -13.23 3.70
C LEU A 186 -7.59 -14.67 3.14
N THR A 187 -8.58 -15.44 3.61
CA THR A 187 -8.82 -16.82 3.15
C THR A 187 -9.91 -16.95 2.09
N TYR A 188 -10.57 -15.84 1.71
CA TYR A 188 -11.70 -15.86 0.78
C TYR A 188 -11.47 -14.91 -0.41
N THR A 189 -11.17 -15.50 -1.56
CA THR A 189 -10.83 -14.79 -2.81
C THR A 189 -11.79 -15.12 -3.95
N LYS A 190 -12.88 -15.86 -3.69
CA LYS A 190 -13.76 -16.40 -4.74
C LYS A 190 -14.45 -15.29 -5.55
N ASP A 191 -14.87 -14.22 -4.89
CA ASP A 191 -15.62 -13.12 -5.48
C ASP A 191 -14.71 -12.01 -6.04
N ILE A 192 -13.44 -12.34 -6.34
CA ILE A 192 -12.47 -11.38 -6.88
C ILE A 192 -12.31 -11.64 -8.37
N ASP A 193 -12.84 -10.73 -9.19
CA ASP A 193 -12.89 -10.88 -10.64
C ASP A 193 -11.57 -10.54 -11.35
N ASP A 194 -10.68 -9.76 -10.73
CA ASP A 194 -9.47 -9.22 -11.37
C ASP A 194 -8.22 -10.13 -11.26
N LYS A 195 -8.36 -11.41 -10.90
CA LYS A 195 -7.24 -12.34 -10.66
C LYS A 195 -6.27 -12.43 -11.84
N GLU A 196 -6.78 -12.76 -13.03
CA GLU A 196 -5.93 -12.92 -14.22
C GLU A 196 -5.18 -11.63 -14.55
N ALA A 197 -5.89 -10.49 -14.54
CA ALA A 197 -5.29 -9.19 -14.78
C ALA A 197 -4.21 -8.84 -13.75
N ALA A 198 -4.43 -9.16 -12.48
CA ALA A 198 -3.45 -8.95 -11.41
C ALA A 198 -2.21 -9.84 -11.57
N LEU A 199 -2.39 -11.12 -11.94
CA LEU A 199 -1.31 -12.08 -12.14
C LEU A 199 -0.43 -11.72 -13.35
N ASN A 200 -1.03 -11.19 -14.42
CA ASN A 200 -0.29 -10.72 -15.61
C ASN A 200 0.69 -9.57 -15.32
N LEU A 201 0.60 -8.94 -14.15
CA LEU A 201 1.54 -7.90 -13.73
C LEU A 201 2.77 -8.47 -13.01
N LEU A 202 2.76 -9.73 -12.59
CA LEU A 202 3.83 -10.32 -11.80
C LEU A 202 5.15 -10.38 -12.58
N CYS A 203 6.26 -10.15 -11.87
CA CYS A 203 7.62 -10.34 -12.39
C CYS A 203 8.09 -11.80 -12.17
N GLU A 204 7.53 -12.49 -11.18
CA GLU A 204 7.71 -13.94 -10.92
C GLU A 204 6.35 -14.63 -11.06
N ALA A 205 6.26 -15.65 -11.90
CA ALA A 205 5.02 -16.40 -12.09
C ALA A 205 4.64 -17.15 -10.80
N VAL A 206 3.45 -16.86 -10.27
CA VAL A 206 2.88 -17.53 -9.11
C VAL A 206 1.43 -17.88 -9.44
N ALA A 207 1.02 -19.12 -9.16
CA ALA A 207 -0.36 -19.55 -9.37
C ALA A 207 -1.28 -18.95 -8.30
N PRO A 208 -2.52 -18.55 -8.62
CA PRO A 208 -3.46 -18.02 -7.63
C PRO A 208 -3.74 -19.04 -6.52
N GLU A 209 -3.78 -20.34 -6.84
CA GLU A 209 -3.99 -21.42 -5.89
C GLU A 209 -2.85 -21.50 -4.85
N GLU A 210 -1.63 -21.15 -5.26
CA GLU A 210 -0.47 -21.10 -4.35
C GLU A 210 -0.63 -19.98 -3.33
N ILE A 211 -1.00 -18.78 -3.79
CA ILE A 211 -1.25 -17.61 -2.94
C ILE A 211 -2.35 -17.93 -1.93
N GLU A 212 -3.46 -18.50 -2.41
CA GLU A 212 -4.60 -18.86 -1.57
C GLU A 212 -4.26 -19.97 -0.57
N TYR A 213 -3.51 -20.99 -0.99
CA TYR A 213 -3.04 -22.05 -0.09
C TYR A 213 -2.09 -21.49 0.98
N TYR A 214 -1.16 -20.63 0.59
CA TYR A 214 -0.24 -19.97 1.49
C TYR A 214 -0.98 -19.21 2.59
N PHE A 215 -1.98 -18.40 2.24
CA PHE A 215 -2.77 -17.67 3.23
C PHE A 215 -3.57 -18.60 4.16
N ARG A 216 -4.19 -19.67 3.63
CA ARG A 216 -4.86 -20.68 4.48
C ARG A 216 -3.90 -21.28 5.51
N GLN A 217 -2.67 -21.58 5.13
CA GLN A 217 -1.65 -22.10 6.05
C GLN A 217 -1.20 -21.07 7.09
N GLN A 218 -0.98 -19.81 6.68
CA GLN A 218 -0.61 -18.73 7.59
C GLN A 218 -1.71 -18.48 8.65
N VAL A 219 -2.97 -18.43 8.21
CA VAL A 219 -4.12 -18.23 9.11
C VAL A 219 -4.30 -19.41 10.06
N ALA A 220 -4.24 -20.65 9.56
CA ALA A 220 -4.34 -21.84 10.41
C ALA A 220 -3.22 -21.89 11.47
N SER A 221 -1.98 -21.59 11.06
CA SER A 221 -0.82 -21.55 11.96
C SER A 221 -0.96 -20.44 13.01
N PHE A 222 -1.48 -19.28 12.63
CA PHE A 222 -1.74 -18.17 13.55
C PHE A 222 -2.78 -18.56 14.61
N LEU A 223 -3.94 -19.07 14.18
CA LEU A 223 -5.03 -19.46 15.09
C LEU A 223 -4.62 -20.58 16.07
N ALA A 224 -3.80 -21.53 15.63
CA ALA A 224 -3.28 -22.60 16.49
C ALA A 224 -2.35 -22.08 17.60
N ARG A 225 -1.57 -21.02 17.34
CA ARG A 225 -0.69 -20.40 18.34
C ARG A 225 -1.50 -19.62 19.38
N GLU A 226 -2.46 -18.80 18.92
CA GLU A 226 -3.33 -18.02 19.80
C GLU A 226 -4.13 -18.92 20.76
N THR A 227 -4.65 -20.04 20.26
CA THR A 227 -5.36 -21.02 21.12
C THR A 227 -4.46 -21.71 22.13
N SER A 228 -3.18 -21.94 21.80
CA SER A 228 -2.20 -22.55 22.70
C SER A 228 -1.76 -21.60 23.82
N GLU A 229 -1.58 -20.31 23.52
CA GLU A 229 -1.19 -19.28 24.48
C GLU A 229 -2.29 -19.02 25.52
N VAL A 230 -3.56 -18.95 25.10
CA VAL A 230 -4.71 -18.81 26.02
C VAL A 230 -4.83 -19.98 27.01
N HIS A 231 -4.42 -21.19 26.60
CA HIS A 231 -4.44 -22.37 27.47
C HIS A 231 -3.24 -22.44 28.44
N GLN A 232 -2.16 -21.69 28.20
CA GLN A 232 -1.02 -21.61 29.11
C GLN A 232 -1.24 -20.53 30.19
N ASP A 233 -1.73 -19.34 29.82
CA ASP A 233 -2.03 -18.26 30.78
C ASP A 233 -3.11 -18.65 31.82
N SER A 234 -4.07 -19.47 31.42
CA SER A 234 -5.14 -19.99 32.30
C SER A 234 -4.66 -21.10 33.27
N ARG A 235 -3.48 -21.67 33.04
CA ARG A 235 -2.85 -22.66 33.95
C ARG A 235 -1.87 -22.03 34.93
N GLU A 236 -1.24 -20.92 34.58
CA GLU A 236 -0.32 -20.18 35.47
C GLU A 236 -1.05 -19.23 36.43
N SER A 237 -2.33 -18.94 36.17
CA SER A 237 -3.20 -18.12 37.02
C SER A 237 -4.01 -18.91 38.07
N LYS A 238 -3.69 -20.19 38.30
CA LYS A 238 -4.30 -21.07 39.31
C LYS A 238 -3.26 -21.60 40.28
#